data_AF-A0A397T3J3-F1
#
_entry.id   AF-A0A397T3J3-F1
#
_cell.length_a   1.000
_cell.length_b   1.000
_cell.length_c   1.000
_cell.angle_alpha   90.00
_cell.angle_beta   90.00
_cell.angle_gamma   90.00
#
_symmetry.space_group_name_H-M   'P 1'
#
loop_
_entity.id
_entity.type
_entity.pdbx_description
1 polymer ?
#
loop_
_entity_poly.entity_id
_entity_poly.type
_entity_poly.pdbx_seq_one_letter_code
_entity_poly.pdbx_strand_id
1 'polypeptide(L)'
;MNILPHKSYHVYNLKNKERVRKDEEKAKQEEAIKEERSRIAEREHRLSVLRQRAKQRQAVEDKDEQPVTKSNQDMTVQNVDSIQGHINFWADIEKESLAVVSTNPEYEAEKKAKEKKWEKQFTMYLGDVVKEQKPWYTRVESEFEKQYKEEHMRRFKDEGVTTIGDPLLTMKSKLDAKSKNKSKNGKYEKRDQLNTDFKESKSDSSSISSIEKLRAERLAREKKEHLRVQKLLNPNMITKSESTSRYHSQFNPDATKAAHELSEHPNLDHSDRYNNRYRSRRYRPY
;
A
#
# COMPACT_ATOMS: atom_id res chain seq x y z
N MET A 1 -34.45 -22.50 1.67
CA MET A 1 -33.28 -23.12 2.33
C MET A 1 -32.02 -22.80 1.53
N ASN A 2 -30.95 -22.28 2.15
CA ASN A 2 -29.69 -21.99 1.46
C ASN A 2 -28.74 -23.19 1.55
N ILE A 3 -28.49 -23.85 0.42
CA ILE A 3 -27.66 -25.07 0.35
C ILE A 3 -26.18 -24.78 0.01
N LEU A 4 -25.84 -23.53 -0.32
CA LEU A 4 -24.52 -23.16 -0.79
C LEU A 4 -23.39 -23.42 0.24
N PRO A 5 -23.58 -23.20 1.56
CA PRO A 5 -22.54 -23.46 2.56
C PRO A 5 -22.11 -24.93 2.65
N HIS A 6 -22.98 -25.85 2.25
CA HIS A 6 -22.73 -27.30 2.28
C HIS A 6 -21.99 -27.80 1.03
N LYS A 7 -21.69 -26.92 0.08
CA LYS A 7 -20.96 -27.28 -1.15
C LYS A 7 -19.45 -27.08 -0.94
N SER A 8 -18.68 -28.04 -1.42
CA SER A 8 -17.21 -28.01 -1.35
C SER A 8 -16.59 -26.86 -2.16
N TYR A 9 -17.26 -26.38 -3.20
CA TYR A 9 -16.82 -25.24 -4.02
C TYR A 9 -17.22 -23.87 -3.44
N HIS A 10 -17.85 -23.82 -2.27
CA HIS A 10 -18.27 -22.55 -1.68
C HIS A 10 -17.05 -21.70 -1.29
N VAL A 11 -16.92 -20.53 -1.91
CA VAL A 11 -15.76 -19.62 -1.77
C VAL A 11 -15.52 -19.23 -0.31
N TYR A 12 -16.58 -19.02 0.48
CA TYR A 12 -16.42 -18.58 1.86
C TYR A 12 -16.11 -19.71 2.86
N ASN A 13 -16.09 -20.96 2.43
CA ASN A 13 -15.68 -22.08 3.27
C ASN A 13 -14.22 -21.88 3.71
N LEU A 14 -13.94 -22.09 5.00
CA LEU A 14 -12.61 -21.91 5.60
C LEU A 14 -11.54 -22.69 4.83
N LYS A 15 -11.83 -23.94 4.44
CA LYS A 15 -10.92 -24.79 3.67
C LYS A 15 -10.54 -24.19 2.31
N ASN A 16 -11.46 -23.47 1.67
CA ASN A 16 -11.20 -22.85 0.37
C ASN A 16 -10.43 -21.54 0.53
N LYS A 17 -10.74 -20.74 1.56
CA LYS A 17 -9.96 -19.56 1.92
C LYS A 17 -8.51 -19.91 2.24
N GLU A 18 -8.28 -20.99 2.98
CA GLU A 18 -6.93 -21.49 3.30
C GLU A 18 -6.17 -21.96 2.06
N ARG A 19 -6.85 -22.64 1.13
CA ARG A 19 -6.25 -23.05 -0.15
C ARG A 19 -5.81 -21.84 -0.97
N VAL A 20 -6.70 -20.85 -1.13
CA VAL A 20 -6.40 -19.59 -1.82
C VAL A 20 -5.20 -18.89 -1.18
N ARG A 21 -5.20 -18.77 0.16
CA ARG A 21 -4.09 -18.17 0.89
C ARG A 21 -2.76 -18.88 0.63
N LYS A 22 -2.75 -20.22 0.63
CA LYS A 22 -1.54 -21.01 0.35
C LYS A 22 -1.06 -20.81 -1.09
N ASP A 23 -1.97 -20.75 -2.05
CA ASP A 23 -1.64 -20.53 -3.45
C ASP A 23 -1.11 -19.10 -3.68
N GLU A 24 -1.70 -18.09 -3.03
CA GLU A 24 -1.21 -16.70 -3.03
C GLU A 24 0.18 -16.59 -2.38
N GLU A 25 0.39 -17.24 -1.24
CA GLU A 25 1.70 -17.27 -0.56
C GLU A 25 2.76 -17.94 -1.44
N LYS A 26 2.41 -19.05 -2.11
CA LYS A 26 3.32 -19.72 -3.05
C LYS A 26 3.62 -18.85 -4.27
N ALA A 27 2.61 -18.22 -4.87
CA ALA A 27 2.81 -17.30 -5.99
C ALA A 27 3.74 -16.14 -5.63
N LYS A 28 3.56 -15.56 -4.44
CA LYS A 28 4.42 -14.50 -3.92
C LYS A 28 5.86 -14.95 -3.70
N GLN A 29 6.08 -16.16 -3.18
CA GLN A 29 7.42 -16.73 -3.03
C GLN A 29 8.10 -16.96 -4.37
N GLU A 30 7.39 -17.51 -5.36
CA GLU A 30 7.93 -17.72 -6.71
C GLU A 30 8.29 -16.41 -7.41
N GLU A 31 7.48 -15.36 -7.24
CA GLU A 31 7.77 -14.02 -7.76
C GLU A 31 9.03 -13.42 -7.11
N ALA A 32 9.16 -13.50 -5.78
CA ALA A 32 10.35 -13.02 -5.07
C ALA A 32 11.62 -13.77 -5.51
N ILE A 33 11.54 -15.09 -5.72
CA ILE A 33 12.68 -15.88 -6.24
C ILE A 33 13.06 -15.44 -7.66
N LYS A 34 12.08 -15.15 -8.52
CA LYS A 34 12.34 -14.65 -9.88
C LYS A 34 12.98 -13.27 -9.86
N GLU A 35 12.50 -12.37 -8.99
CA GLU A 35 13.07 -11.04 -8.81
C GLU A 35 14.53 -11.12 -8.33
N GLU A 36 14.81 -11.93 -7.31
CA GLU A 36 16.19 -12.12 -6.82
C GLU A 36 17.11 -12.72 -7.88
N ARG A 37 16.63 -13.70 -8.66
CA ARG A 37 17.39 -14.23 -9.80
C ARG A 37 17.69 -13.15 -10.84
N SER A 38 16.71 -12.31 -11.16
CA SER A 38 16.89 -11.20 -12.11
C SER A 38 17.91 -10.17 -11.60
N ARG A 39 17.88 -9.86 -10.31
CA ARG A 39 18.78 -8.91 -9.64
C ARG A 39 20.22 -9.43 -9.59
N ILE A 40 20.40 -10.73 -9.32
CA ILE A 40 21.71 -11.38 -9.37
C ILE A 40 22.26 -11.36 -10.79
N ALA A 41 21.45 -11.73 -11.79
CA ALA A 41 21.86 -11.72 -13.19
C ALA A 41 22.27 -10.31 -13.66
N GLU A 42 21.53 -9.26 -13.26
CA GLU A 42 21.89 -7.87 -13.58
C GLU A 42 23.22 -7.47 -12.92
N ARG A 43 23.43 -7.83 -11.65
CA ARG A 43 24.69 -7.58 -10.93
C ARG A 43 25.87 -8.26 -11.62
N GLU A 44 25.72 -9.54 -11.96
CA GLU A 44 26.74 -10.32 -12.66
C GLU A 44 27.03 -9.75 -14.04
N HIS A 45 25.98 -9.35 -14.79
CA HIS A 45 26.13 -8.70 -16.08
C HIS A 45 26.94 -7.40 -15.96
N ARG A 46 26.54 -6.52 -15.04
CA ARG A 46 27.27 -5.26 -14.78
C ARG A 46 28.73 -5.51 -14.42
N LEU A 47 29.00 -6.50 -13.58
CA LEU A 47 30.35 -6.86 -13.16
C LEU A 47 31.16 -7.41 -14.34
N SER A 48 30.56 -8.24 -15.20
CA SER A 48 31.22 -8.77 -16.40
C SER A 48 31.60 -7.66 -17.39
N VAL A 49 30.72 -6.67 -17.60
CA VAL A 49 31.01 -5.48 -18.42
C VAL A 49 32.16 -4.67 -17.84
N LEU A 50 32.18 -4.44 -16.51
CA LEU A 50 33.28 -3.74 -15.85
C LEU A 50 34.61 -4.50 -15.99
N ARG A 51 34.59 -5.82 -15.81
CA ARG A 51 35.78 -6.67 -16.03
C ARG A 51 36.27 -6.61 -17.46
N GLN A 52 35.39 -6.66 -18.45
CA GLN A 52 35.76 -6.53 -19.86
C GLN A 52 36.38 -5.16 -20.16
N ARG A 53 35.79 -4.08 -19.64
CA ARG A 53 36.35 -2.73 -19.77
C ARG A 53 37.72 -2.58 -19.11
N ALA A 54 37.90 -3.15 -17.92
CA ALA A 54 39.20 -3.14 -17.23
C ALA A 54 40.27 -3.90 -18.04
N LYS A 55 39.95 -5.09 -18.56
CA LYS A 55 40.84 -5.86 -19.44
C LYS A 55 41.20 -5.08 -20.71
N GLN A 56 40.24 -4.38 -21.31
CA GLN A 56 40.50 -3.54 -22.49
C GLN A 56 41.45 -2.39 -22.17
N ARG A 57 41.35 -1.76 -20.98
CA ARG A 57 42.27 -0.70 -20.56
C ARG A 57 43.70 -1.24 -20.36
N GLN A 58 43.84 -2.35 -19.64
CA GLN A 58 45.15 -2.98 -19.43
C GLN A 58 45.80 -3.38 -20.75
N ALA A 59 45.05 -3.98 -21.68
CA ALA A 59 45.57 -4.35 -23.00
C ALA A 59 45.96 -3.15 -23.90
N VAL A 60 45.49 -1.93 -23.59
CA VAL A 60 45.92 -0.70 -24.26
C VAL A 60 47.19 -0.16 -23.60
N GLU A 61 47.29 -0.19 -22.27
CA GLU A 61 48.48 0.21 -21.52
C GLU A 61 49.70 -0.69 -21.86
N ASP A 62 49.50 -2.00 -22.02
CA ASP A 62 50.56 -2.94 -22.40
C ASP A 62 51.10 -2.75 -23.84
N LYS A 63 50.42 -1.94 -24.68
CA LYS A 63 50.83 -1.69 -26.07
C LYS A 63 51.64 -0.41 -26.27
N ASP A 64 51.67 0.49 -25.28
CA ASP A 64 52.31 1.82 -25.39
C ASP A 64 53.58 2.00 -24.53
N GLU A 65 54.09 0.95 -23.85
CA GLU A 65 55.36 1.05 -23.10
C GLU A 65 56.61 0.79 -23.98
N GLN A 66 57.06 1.86 -24.64
CA GLN A 66 58.48 2.17 -24.77
C GLN A 66 58.89 3.08 -23.59
N PRO A 67 60.07 2.89 -22.97
CA PRO A 67 60.43 3.56 -21.73
C PRO A 67 60.87 5.00 -21.99
N VAL A 68 60.13 5.98 -21.48
CA VAL A 68 60.63 7.35 -21.34
C VAL A 68 60.68 7.75 -19.88
N THR A 69 61.91 7.79 -19.41
CA THR A 69 62.42 8.29 -18.15
C THR A 69 61.84 9.66 -17.80
N LYS A 70 61.19 9.78 -16.62
CA LYS A 70 61.13 11.04 -15.88
C LYS A 70 61.31 10.76 -14.38
N SER A 71 62.55 10.94 -13.97
CA SER A 71 62.98 11.22 -12.61
C SER A 71 62.26 12.43 -12.03
N ASN A 72 61.85 12.37 -10.76
CA ASN A 72 62.14 13.39 -9.76
C ASN A 72 61.91 12.82 -8.36
N GLN A 73 62.91 13.05 -7.52
CA GLN A 73 63.12 12.48 -6.21
C GLN A 73 62.35 13.22 -5.10
N ASP A 74 62.17 12.46 -4.01
CA ASP A 74 62.11 12.86 -2.60
C ASP A 74 60.86 13.57 -2.04
N MET A 75 60.09 12.78 -1.28
CA MET A 75 59.68 13.16 0.07
C MET A 75 59.70 11.94 0.99
N THR A 76 60.33 12.16 2.14
CA THR A 76 60.64 11.21 3.22
C THR A 76 59.39 10.71 3.95
N VAL A 77 59.45 9.48 4.50
CA VAL A 77 59.36 9.15 5.94
C VAL A 77 59.04 7.64 6.11
N GLN A 78 60.03 6.94 6.68
CA GLN A 78 59.97 5.81 7.62
C GLN A 78 58.64 5.02 7.74
N ASN A 79 58.62 3.78 7.26
CA ASN A 79 58.07 2.66 8.04
C ASN A 79 58.70 1.34 7.57
N VAL A 80 59.78 0.95 8.24
CA VAL A 80 60.48 -0.33 8.08
C VAL A 80 59.87 -1.34 9.04
N ASP A 81 58.69 -1.87 8.71
CA ASP A 81 58.12 -3.03 9.39
C ASP A 81 57.65 -4.07 8.38
N SER A 82 58.58 -4.91 7.91
CA SER A 82 58.44 -6.36 7.72
C SER A 82 59.43 -6.89 6.70
N ILE A 83 60.60 -7.33 7.18
CA ILE A 83 61.60 -8.05 6.36
C ILE A 83 61.10 -9.46 5.96
N GLN A 84 59.89 -9.88 6.36
CA GLN A 84 59.37 -11.22 6.04
C GLN A 84 57.83 -11.35 5.97
N GLY A 85 57.13 -10.31 5.53
CA GLY A 85 55.66 -10.32 5.38
C GLY A 85 55.15 -9.25 4.41
N HIS A 86 53.98 -9.47 3.81
CA HIS A 86 53.36 -8.54 2.86
C HIS A 86 53.22 -7.13 3.44
N ILE A 87 53.73 -6.14 2.71
CA ILE A 87 53.65 -4.73 3.09
C ILE A 87 52.21 -4.27 2.86
N ASN A 88 51.51 -3.96 3.94
CA ASN A 88 50.12 -3.54 3.89
C ASN A 88 50.06 -1.99 3.90
N PHE A 89 50.13 -1.39 2.70
CA PHE A 89 50.11 0.07 2.49
C PHE A 89 48.86 0.77 3.06
N TRP A 90 47.83 -0.01 3.36
CA TRP A 90 46.54 0.46 3.82
C TRP A 90 46.34 0.25 5.33
N ALA A 91 47.34 -0.29 6.05
CA ALA A 91 47.18 -0.62 7.47
C ALA A 91 46.76 0.59 8.32
N ASP A 92 47.27 1.78 8.01
CA ASP A 92 46.95 3.00 8.74
C ASP A 92 45.54 3.49 8.41
N ILE A 93 45.14 3.41 7.13
CA ILE A 93 43.79 3.76 6.67
C ILE A 93 42.75 2.75 7.18
N GLU A 94 43.09 1.47 7.25
CA GLU A 94 42.21 0.42 7.79
C GLU A 94 41.97 0.63 9.28
N LYS A 95 43.01 0.90 10.07
CA LYS A 95 42.88 1.22 11.50
C LYS A 95 42.06 2.49 11.73
N GLU A 96 42.24 3.51 10.90
CA GLU A 96 41.49 4.76 10.97
C GLU A 96 40.01 4.55 10.54
N SER A 97 39.76 3.74 9.51
CA SER A 97 38.41 3.36 9.09
C SER A 97 37.69 2.46 10.12
N LEU A 98 38.41 1.59 10.82
CA LEU A 98 37.90 0.81 11.95
C LEU A 98 37.57 1.69 13.16
N ALA A 99 38.31 2.79 13.36
CA ALA A 99 38.02 3.78 14.41
C ALA A 99 36.83 4.68 14.06
N VAL A 100 36.63 5.03 12.78
CA VAL A 100 35.46 5.80 12.30
C VAL A 100 34.21 4.91 12.16
N VAL A 101 34.40 3.62 11.89
CA VAL A 101 33.40 2.55 12.04
C VAL A 101 33.46 1.97 13.46
N SER A 102 33.86 2.80 14.44
CA SER A 102 33.48 2.57 15.83
C SER A 102 31.96 2.52 15.88
N THR A 103 31.47 1.39 16.32
CA THR A 103 30.13 0.90 16.09
C THR A 103 29.13 1.75 16.85
N ASN A 104 28.06 2.20 16.18
CA ASN A 104 26.92 2.77 16.89
C ASN A 104 26.37 1.66 17.81
N PRO A 105 26.42 1.83 19.15
CA PRO A 105 25.97 0.79 20.08
C PRO A 105 24.49 0.43 19.85
N GLU A 106 23.71 1.37 19.34
CA GLU A 106 22.32 1.13 18.95
C GLU A 106 22.21 0.19 17.75
N TYR A 107 23.13 0.28 16.79
CA TYR A 107 23.12 -0.56 15.58
C TYR A 107 23.52 -2.01 15.89
N GLU A 108 24.50 -2.23 16.76
CA GLU A 108 24.84 -3.57 17.23
C GLU A 108 23.71 -4.17 18.07
N ALA A 109 23.08 -3.36 18.94
CA ALA A 109 21.92 -3.78 19.70
C ALA A 109 20.74 -4.15 18.78
N GLU A 110 20.50 -3.36 17.72
CA GLU A 110 19.45 -3.64 16.74
C GLU A 110 19.75 -4.92 15.93
N LYS A 111 21.00 -5.11 15.50
CA LYS A 111 21.44 -6.31 14.79
C LYS A 111 21.30 -7.56 15.66
N LYS A 112 21.74 -7.49 16.92
CA LYS A 112 21.58 -8.58 17.90
C LYS A 112 20.11 -8.84 18.25
N ALA A 113 19.26 -7.81 18.27
CA ALA A 113 17.82 -7.98 18.45
C ALA A 113 17.14 -8.63 17.24
N LYS A 114 17.60 -8.32 16.01
CA LYS A 114 17.14 -8.97 14.78
C LYS A 114 17.56 -10.44 14.74
N GLU A 115 18.82 -10.74 15.06
CA GLU A 115 19.33 -12.11 15.17
C GLU A 115 18.56 -12.90 16.22
N LYS A 116 18.35 -12.34 17.43
CA LYS A 116 17.51 -12.98 18.46
C LYS A 116 16.07 -13.22 18.01
N LYS A 117 15.47 -12.31 17.24
CA LYS A 117 14.12 -12.49 16.68
C LYS A 117 14.10 -13.60 15.63
N TRP A 118 15.12 -13.65 14.78
CA TRP A 118 15.28 -14.67 13.75
C TRP A 118 15.52 -16.05 14.35
N GLU A 119 16.44 -16.13 15.32
CA GLU A 119 16.67 -17.33 16.13
C GLU A 119 15.38 -17.74 16.81
N LYS A 120 14.63 -16.84 17.48
CA LYS A 120 13.32 -17.20 18.06
C LYS A 120 12.31 -17.73 17.04
N GLN A 121 12.34 -17.26 15.80
CA GLN A 121 11.47 -17.77 14.74
C GLN A 121 11.89 -19.16 14.26
N PHE A 122 13.20 -19.47 14.29
CA PHE A 122 13.77 -20.71 13.76
C PHE A 122 13.95 -21.79 14.84
N THR A 123 14.26 -21.39 16.07
CA THR A 123 14.30 -22.23 17.26
C THR A 123 12.86 -22.47 17.68
N MET A 124 12.35 -23.65 17.34
CA MET A 124 11.04 -24.11 17.79
C MET A 124 10.91 -23.87 19.30
N TYR A 125 9.98 -22.99 19.68
CA TYR A 125 9.62 -22.63 21.04
C TYR A 125 9.44 -23.90 21.91
N LEU A 126 10.50 -24.32 22.59
CA LEU A 126 10.45 -25.27 23.71
C LEU A 126 10.77 -24.57 25.05
N GLY A 127 11.35 -23.36 25.01
CA GLY A 127 11.69 -22.57 26.22
C GLY A 127 10.66 -21.51 26.62
N ASP A 128 9.92 -20.93 25.67
CA ASP A 128 8.98 -19.82 25.91
C ASP A 128 7.50 -20.24 25.76
N VAL A 129 7.19 -21.54 25.92
CA VAL A 129 5.80 -22.07 25.81
C VAL A 129 4.95 -21.69 27.04
N VAL A 130 5.54 -21.15 28.09
CA VAL A 130 4.77 -20.67 29.22
C VAL A 130 5.42 -19.41 29.79
N LYS A 131 5.02 -18.24 29.27
CA LYS A 131 4.58 -17.23 30.24
C LYS A 131 3.44 -17.92 30.97
N GLU A 132 3.76 -18.62 32.06
CA GLU A 132 2.78 -19.27 32.92
C GLU A 132 1.66 -18.28 33.09
N GLN A 133 0.50 -18.59 32.49
CA GLN A 133 -0.72 -17.99 32.93
C GLN A 133 -0.80 -18.41 34.38
N LYS A 134 -0.36 -17.49 35.26
CA LYS A 134 -0.38 -17.70 36.70
C LYS A 134 -1.76 -18.26 37.00
N PRO A 135 -1.86 -19.55 37.37
CA PRO A 135 -3.15 -20.18 37.51
C PRO A 135 -3.94 -19.35 38.52
N TRP A 136 -5.26 -19.27 38.34
CA TRP A 136 -6.12 -18.34 39.08
C TRP A 136 -5.93 -18.40 40.62
N TYR A 137 -5.44 -19.52 41.17
CA TYR A 137 -5.10 -19.72 42.59
C TYR A 137 -3.73 -19.14 43.04
N THR A 138 -2.83 -18.78 42.12
CA THR A 138 -1.56 -18.06 42.42
C THR A 138 -1.66 -16.55 42.23
N ARG A 139 -2.78 -16.08 41.67
CA ARG A 139 -3.08 -14.65 41.56
C ARG A 139 -3.52 -14.14 42.93
N VAL A 140 -2.58 -13.58 43.68
CA VAL A 140 -2.93 -12.69 44.79
C VAL A 140 -3.52 -11.43 44.16
N GLU A 141 -4.83 -11.22 44.32
CA GLU A 141 -5.49 -9.98 43.90
C GLU A 141 -4.74 -8.81 44.54
N SER A 142 -4.25 -7.90 43.70
CA SER A 142 -3.57 -6.70 44.16
C SER A 142 -4.52 -5.91 45.06
N GLU A 143 -4.01 -5.26 46.11
CA GLU A 143 -4.81 -4.40 46.99
C GLU A 143 -5.60 -3.35 46.17
N PHE A 144 -5.02 -2.88 45.06
CA PHE A 144 -5.68 -1.99 44.10
C PHE A 144 -6.89 -2.63 43.40
N GLU A 145 -6.81 -3.91 43.01
CA GLU A 145 -7.95 -4.64 42.42
C GLU A 145 -9.06 -4.86 43.45
N LYS A 146 -8.71 -5.14 44.71
CA LYS A 146 -9.67 -5.27 45.80
C LYS A 146 -10.38 -3.95 46.08
N GLN A 147 -9.61 -2.87 46.17
CA GLN A 147 -10.14 -1.52 46.40
C GLN A 147 -11.08 -1.08 45.27
N TYR A 148 -10.69 -1.32 44.01
CA TYR A 148 -11.53 -1.03 42.85
C TYR A 148 -12.85 -1.82 42.89
N LYS A 149 -12.79 -3.12 43.20
CA LYS A 149 -13.96 -3.99 43.26
C LYS A 149 -14.91 -3.60 44.40
N GLU A 150 -14.35 -3.24 45.56
CA GLU A 150 -15.12 -2.78 46.72
C GLU A 150 -15.76 -1.40 46.48
N GLU A 151 -15.03 -0.47 45.87
CA GLU A 151 -15.56 0.84 45.49
C GLU A 151 -16.67 0.70 44.44
N HIS A 152 -16.47 -0.17 43.44
CA HIS A 152 -17.47 -0.43 42.41
C HIS A 152 -18.76 -1.04 42.99
N MET A 153 -18.62 -1.94 43.98
CA MET A 153 -19.76 -2.53 44.70
C MET A 153 -20.47 -1.51 45.60
N ARG A 154 -19.73 -0.58 46.22
CA ARG A 154 -20.31 0.53 47.00
C ARG A 154 -21.11 1.49 46.12
N ARG A 155 -20.56 1.90 44.98
CA ARG A 155 -21.25 2.78 44.01
C ARG A 155 -22.57 2.17 43.52
N PHE A 156 -22.57 0.88 43.16
CA PHE A 156 -23.81 0.19 42.76
C PHE A 156 -24.85 0.11 43.88
N LYS A 157 -24.40 0.00 45.14
CA LYS A 157 -25.28 -0.10 46.30
C LYS A 157 -25.88 1.26 46.67
N ASP A 158 -25.08 2.32 46.61
CA ASP A 158 -25.53 3.69 46.87
C ASP A 158 -26.45 4.21 45.76
N GLU A 159 -26.15 3.91 44.50
CA GLU A 159 -27.04 4.20 43.37
C GLU A 159 -28.36 3.44 43.49
N GLY A 160 -28.34 2.16 43.85
CA GLY A 160 -29.56 1.37 44.06
C GLY A 160 -30.43 1.91 45.20
N VAL A 161 -29.82 2.23 46.34
CA VAL A 161 -30.57 2.68 47.54
C VAL A 161 -31.13 4.10 47.36
N THR A 162 -30.40 5.00 46.68
CA THR A 162 -30.87 6.37 46.41
C THR A 162 -31.91 6.44 45.28
N THR A 163 -31.88 5.51 44.33
CA THR A 163 -32.80 5.52 43.17
C THR A 163 -34.10 4.75 43.41
N ILE A 164 -34.09 3.70 44.23
CA ILE A 164 -35.27 2.84 44.46
C ILE A 164 -36.35 3.54 45.31
N GLY A 165 -35.98 4.54 46.12
CA GLY A 165 -36.89 5.26 47.03
C GLY A 165 -37.37 6.64 46.56
N ASP A 166 -36.86 7.19 45.45
CA ASP A 166 -37.18 8.56 45.02
C ASP A 166 -38.23 8.60 43.88
N PRO A 167 -39.44 9.16 44.12
CA PRO A 167 -40.47 9.31 43.09
C PRO A 167 -40.04 10.20 41.92
N LEU A 168 -39.10 11.14 42.11
CA LEU A 168 -38.63 12.00 41.02
C LEU A 168 -37.72 11.25 40.03
N LEU A 169 -36.83 10.39 40.53
CA LEU A 169 -35.95 9.56 39.69
C LEU A 169 -36.75 8.51 38.90
N THR A 170 -37.75 7.90 39.53
CA THR A 170 -38.65 6.97 38.83
C THR A 170 -39.44 7.66 37.73
N MET A 171 -39.99 8.86 37.96
CA MET A 171 -40.66 9.64 36.91
C MET A 171 -39.72 10.03 35.77
N LYS A 172 -38.50 10.49 36.07
CA LYS A 172 -37.48 10.82 35.06
C LYS A 172 -37.16 9.61 34.17
N SER A 173 -36.96 8.43 34.76
CA SER A 173 -36.69 7.20 33.99
C SER A 173 -37.80 6.84 33.00
N LYS A 174 -39.08 7.04 33.38
CA LYS A 174 -40.23 6.75 32.51
C LYS A 174 -40.39 7.80 31.40
N LEU A 175 -40.09 9.07 31.68
CA LEU A 175 -40.07 10.14 30.68
C LEU A 175 -38.95 9.90 29.64
N ASP A 176 -37.76 9.48 30.08
CA ASP A 176 -36.64 9.14 29.19
C ASP A 176 -36.93 7.88 28.34
N ALA A 177 -37.63 6.89 28.90
CA ALA A 177 -38.08 5.74 28.13
C ALA A 177 -39.13 6.13 27.06
N LYS A 178 -40.01 7.08 27.37
CA LYS A 178 -41.02 7.60 26.43
C LYS A 178 -40.38 8.40 25.29
N SER A 179 -39.35 9.21 25.56
CA SER A 179 -38.63 9.97 24.53
C SER A 179 -37.86 9.05 23.57
N LYS A 180 -37.22 8.00 24.10
CA LYS A 180 -36.52 6.97 23.29
C LYS A 180 -37.47 6.14 22.42
N ASN A 181 -38.69 5.85 22.88
CA ASN A 181 -39.68 5.14 22.06
C ASN A 181 -40.27 6.03 20.94
N LYS A 182 -40.38 7.35 21.17
CA LYS A 182 -40.78 8.31 20.13
C LYS A 182 -39.76 8.42 18.99
N SER A 183 -38.46 8.38 19.30
CA SER A 183 -37.41 8.39 18.26
C SER A 183 -37.28 7.08 17.48
N LYS A 184 -37.76 5.96 18.04
CA LYS A 184 -37.82 4.66 17.35
C LYS A 184 -39.02 4.57 16.40
N ASN A 185 -40.20 5.04 16.80
CA ASN A 185 -41.38 5.01 15.93
C ASN A 185 -41.27 5.99 14.73
N GLY A 186 -40.60 7.13 14.89
CA GLY A 186 -40.32 8.06 13.78
C GLY A 186 -39.35 7.55 12.71
N LYS A 187 -38.70 6.39 12.92
CA LYS A 187 -37.82 5.76 11.92
C LYS A 187 -38.53 4.73 11.04
N TYR A 188 -39.72 4.26 11.42
CA TYR A 188 -40.49 3.31 10.62
C TYR A 188 -41.36 3.99 9.57
N GLU A 189 -41.92 5.18 9.85
CA GLU A 189 -42.80 5.88 8.89
C GLU A 189 -42.06 6.57 7.73
N LYS A 190 -40.74 6.75 7.82
CA LYS A 190 -39.94 7.39 6.75
C LYS A 190 -39.42 6.42 5.67
N ARG A 191 -39.78 5.13 5.74
CA ARG A 191 -39.29 4.10 4.80
C ARG A 191 -40.23 3.78 3.64
N ASP A 192 -41.50 4.19 3.69
CA ASP A 192 -42.51 3.73 2.73
C ASP A 192 -42.83 4.72 1.60
N GLN A 193 -42.13 5.86 1.48
CA GLN A 193 -42.36 6.85 0.40
C GLN A 193 -41.19 7.03 -0.60
N LEU A 194 -40.29 6.04 -0.73
CA LEU A 194 -39.20 6.08 -1.72
C LEU A 194 -39.07 4.78 -2.52
N ASN A 195 -40.19 4.23 -3.00
CA ASN A 195 -40.20 3.14 -3.98
C ASN A 195 -41.01 3.52 -5.21
N THR A 196 -40.53 4.51 -5.94
CA THR A 196 -40.66 4.59 -7.40
C THR A 196 -39.33 5.11 -7.92
N ASP A 197 -38.76 4.38 -8.87
CA ASP A 197 -37.55 4.71 -9.65
C ASP A 197 -36.22 4.69 -8.90
N PHE A 198 -35.63 3.52 -8.61
CA PHE A 198 -34.18 3.38 -8.70
C PHE A 198 -33.75 1.96 -9.07
N LYS A 199 -33.13 1.86 -10.24
CA LYS A 199 -32.39 0.71 -10.75
C LYS A 199 -31.30 0.29 -9.76
N GLU A 200 -31.44 -0.94 -9.29
CA GLU A 200 -30.42 -1.95 -9.02
C GLU A 200 -28.94 -1.51 -9.10
N SER A 201 -28.32 -1.29 -7.93
CA SER A 201 -27.00 -1.87 -7.56
C SER A 201 -26.71 -1.65 -6.07
N LYS A 202 -26.72 -2.74 -5.31
CA LYS A 202 -26.21 -2.87 -3.93
C LYS A 202 -24.96 -3.76 -4.01
N SER A 203 -23.80 -3.23 -3.60
CA SER A 203 -23.09 -3.52 -2.32
C SER A 203 -22.23 -4.80 -2.45
N ASP A 204 -20.91 -4.81 -2.23
CA ASP A 204 -20.15 -4.32 -1.07
C ASP A 204 -18.64 -4.08 -1.43
N SER A 205 -18.14 -2.83 -1.43
CA SER A 205 -16.68 -2.52 -1.43
C SER A 205 -16.34 -1.04 -1.12
N SER A 206 -17.23 -0.29 -0.45
CA SER A 206 -17.17 1.18 -0.41
C SER A 206 -16.15 1.80 0.56
N SER A 207 -15.52 1.05 1.47
CA SER A 207 -14.45 1.58 2.34
C SER A 207 -13.04 1.36 1.77
N ILE A 208 -12.83 0.31 0.96
CA ILE A 208 -11.57 0.03 0.26
C ILE A 208 -11.45 0.88 -1.01
N SER A 209 -12.56 1.06 -1.75
CA SER A 209 -12.57 1.96 -2.91
C SER A 209 -12.36 3.44 -2.55
N SER A 210 -12.61 3.86 -1.30
CA SER A 210 -12.32 5.24 -0.85
C SER A 210 -10.82 5.50 -0.71
N ILE A 211 -10.08 4.61 -0.02
CA ILE A 211 -8.62 4.75 0.10
C ILE A 211 -7.92 4.52 -1.24
N GLU A 212 -8.44 3.63 -2.08
CA GLU A 212 -7.89 3.33 -3.40
C GLU A 212 -8.14 4.47 -4.39
N LYS A 213 -9.29 5.15 -4.31
CA LYS A 213 -9.52 6.42 -5.01
C LYS A 213 -8.53 7.49 -4.59
N LEU A 214 -8.26 7.65 -3.30
CA LEU A 214 -7.26 8.61 -2.80
C LEU A 214 -5.83 8.26 -3.27
N ARG A 215 -5.48 6.97 -3.35
CA ARG A 215 -4.19 6.52 -3.92
C ARG A 215 -4.11 6.77 -5.42
N ALA A 216 -5.16 6.47 -6.17
CA ALA A 216 -5.23 6.73 -7.61
C ALA A 216 -5.13 8.24 -7.90
N GLU A 217 -5.80 9.07 -7.10
CA GLU A 217 -5.72 10.52 -7.20
C GLU A 217 -4.32 11.03 -6.86
N ARG A 218 -3.68 10.52 -5.79
CA ARG A 218 -2.28 10.84 -5.47
C ARG A 218 -1.35 10.48 -6.62
N LEU A 219 -1.45 9.27 -7.17
CA LEU A 219 -0.63 8.82 -8.31
C LEU A 219 -0.87 9.67 -9.56
N ALA A 220 -2.11 10.11 -9.82
CA ALA A 220 -2.41 10.99 -10.94
C ALA A 220 -1.76 12.39 -10.76
N ARG A 221 -1.76 12.92 -9.53
CA ARG A 221 -1.10 14.18 -9.19
C ARG A 221 0.42 14.07 -9.36
N GLU A 222 1.03 13.03 -8.79
CA GLU A 222 2.46 12.75 -8.92
C GLU A 222 2.88 12.57 -10.39
N LYS A 223 2.11 11.84 -11.20
CA LYS A 223 2.37 11.68 -12.64
C LYS A 223 2.31 13.02 -13.38
N LYS A 224 1.33 13.87 -13.08
CA LYS A 224 1.19 15.19 -13.71
C LYS A 224 2.36 16.12 -13.35
N GLU A 225 2.79 16.12 -12.10
CA GLU A 225 3.95 16.89 -11.64
C GLU A 225 5.24 16.34 -12.24
N HIS A 226 5.41 15.01 -12.27
CA HIS A 226 6.55 14.36 -12.90
C HIS A 226 6.64 14.69 -14.39
N LEU A 227 5.53 14.67 -15.14
CA LEU A 227 5.50 15.09 -16.54
C LEU A 227 5.85 16.57 -16.71
N ARG A 228 5.37 17.43 -15.80
CA ARG A 228 5.72 18.86 -15.81
C ARG A 228 7.22 19.07 -15.57
N VAL A 229 7.79 18.38 -14.59
CA VAL A 229 9.23 18.40 -14.28
C VAL A 229 10.03 17.85 -15.46
N GLN A 230 9.61 16.72 -16.03
CA GLN A 230 10.27 16.10 -17.19
C GLN A 230 10.28 17.03 -18.41
N LYS A 231 9.19 17.78 -18.64
CA LYS A 231 9.12 18.81 -19.71
C LYS A 231 10.08 19.97 -19.46
N LEU A 232 10.24 20.40 -18.21
CA LEU A 232 11.19 21.46 -17.85
C LEU A 232 12.65 20.97 -17.92
N LEU A 233 12.90 19.71 -17.55
CA LEU A 233 14.22 19.10 -17.57
C LEU A 233 14.69 18.80 -19.01
N ASN A 234 13.75 18.47 -19.90
CA ASN A 234 14.01 18.08 -21.29
C ASN A 234 13.30 19.02 -22.28
N PRO A 235 13.67 20.31 -22.35
CA PRO A 235 13.01 21.28 -23.24
C PRO A 235 13.18 20.94 -24.73
N ASN A 236 14.21 20.17 -25.09
CA ASN A 236 14.52 19.78 -26.46
C ASN A 236 13.86 18.47 -26.90
N MET A 237 13.16 17.77 -26.01
CA MET A 237 12.31 16.62 -26.37
C MET A 237 10.93 17.12 -26.78
N ILE A 238 10.90 17.93 -27.84
CA ILE A 238 9.66 18.23 -28.55
C ILE A 238 9.23 16.92 -29.20
N THR A 239 8.17 16.33 -28.65
CA THR A 239 7.41 15.25 -29.28
C THR A 239 7.20 15.63 -30.73
N LYS A 240 7.63 14.76 -31.64
CA LYS A 240 7.26 14.75 -33.05
C LYS A 240 5.73 14.86 -33.11
N SER A 241 5.21 16.08 -33.19
CA SER A 241 3.79 16.31 -33.37
C SER A 241 3.45 15.68 -34.70
N GLU A 242 2.57 14.70 -34.72
CA GLU A 242 1.92 14.29 -35.95
C GLU A 242 1.21 15.51 -36.50
N SER A 243 1.91 16.20 -37.41
CA SER A 243 1.37 17.23 -38.26
C SER A 243 0.40 16.55 -39.20
N THR A 244 -0.81 16.29 -38.72
CA THR A 244 -1.97 16.04 -39.57
C THR A 244 -2.40 17.38 -40.16
N SER A 245 -1.50 17.95 -40.98
CA SER A 245 -1.78 19.11 -41.79
C SER A 245 -2.73 18.69 -42.90
N ARG A 246 -4.03 18.87 -42.66
CA ARG A 246 -4.95 19.33 -43.69
C ARG A 246 -5.48 20.66 -43.18
N TYR A 247 -5.23 21.72 -43.97
CA TYR A 247 -5.65 23.10 -43.78
C TYR A 247 -6.92 23.18 -42.92
N HIS A 248 -6.88 23.93 -41.80
CA HIS A 248 -7.99 24.59 -41.05
C HIS A 248 -7.73 24.82 -39.54
N SER A 249 -6.55 24.52 -38.98
CA SER A 249 -6.29 24.66 -37.53
C SER A 249 -5.65 26.00 -37.09
N GLN A 250 -5.82 27.08 -37.85
CA GLN A 250 -5.20 28.38 -37.50
C GLN A 250 -5.88 29.10 -36.33
N PHE A 251 -7.11 28.74 -35.97
CA PHE A 251 -7.84 29.35 -34.86
C PHE A 251 -8.49 28.27 -34.00
N ASN A 252 -8.27 28.36 -32.68
CA ASN A 252 -8.88 27.50 -31.67
C ASN A 252 -8.79 25.97 -31.96
N PRO A 253 -7.56 25.41 -32.03
CA PRO A 253 -7.32 24.04 -32.50
C PRO A 253 -8.03 22.97 -31.67
N ASP A 254 -8.22 23.21 -30.38
CA ASP A 254 -8.90 22.28 -29.48
C ASP A 254 -10.40 22.21 -29.75
N ALA A 255 -11.03 23.33 -30.13
CA ALA A 255 -12.44 23.37 -30.50
C ALA A 255 -12.69 22.61 -31.82
N THR A 256 -11.79 22.74 -32.79
CA THR A 256 -11.86 22.04 -34.06
C THR A 256 -11.67 20.54 -33.90
N LYS A 257 -10.73 20.11 -33.03
CA LYS A 257 -10.54 18.69 -32.69
C LYS A 257 -11.77 18.10 -32.01
N ALA A 258 -12.31 18.78 -31.01
CA ALA A 258 -13.52 18.33 -30.32
C ALA A 258 -14.72 18.20 -31.26
N ALA A 259 -14.88 19.12 -32.22
CA ALA A 259 -15.95 19.03 -33.22
C ALA A 259 -15.77 17.84 -34.17
N HIS A 260 -14.54 17.53 -34.57
CA HIS A 260 -14.26 16.36 -35.40
C HIS A 260 -14.51 15.05 -34.65
N GLU A 261 -14.07 14.95 -33.40
CA GLU A 261 -14.34 13.78 -32.54
C GLU A 261 -15.85 13.56 -32.35
N LEU A 262 -16.63 14.65 -32.20
CA LEU A 262 -18.09 14.58 -32.16
C LEU A 262 -18.71 14.14 -33.50
N SER A 263 -18.10 14.48 -34.64
CA SER A 263 -18.59 14.14 -35.98
C SER A 263 -18.27 12.70 -36.41
N GLU A 264 -17.21 12.10 -35.87
CA GLU A 264 -16.80 10.72 -36.20
C GLU A 264 -17.60 9.65 -35.45
N HIS A 265 -18.55 10.03 -34.60
CA HIS A 265 -19.56 9.11 -34.07
C HIS A 265 -20.64 8.87 -35.14
N PRO A 266 -20.76 7.66 -35.71
CA PRO A 266 -21.85 7.35 -36.62
C PRO A 266 -23.16 7.35 -35.83
N ASN A 267 -24.00 8.36 -36.05
CA ASN A 267 -25.38 8.36 -35.61
C ASN A 267 -26.10 7.14 -36.21
N LEU A 268 -26.25 6.09 -35.41
CA LEU A 268 -27.20 5.01 -35.69
C LEU A 268 -28.58 5.43 -35.17
N ASP A 269 -29.49 5.44 -36.13
CA ASP A 269 -30.96 5.48 -36.07
C ASP A 269 -31.67 6.81 -35.77
N HIS A 270 -31.79 7.60 -36.84
CA HIS A 270 -32.83 8.60 -37.05
C HIS A 270 -34.00 7.97 -37.84
N SER A 271 -34.76 7.07 -37.23
CA SER A 271 -35.88 6.38 -37.89
C SER A 271 -37.18 6.42 -37.09
N ASP A 272 -37.62 7.60 -36.61
CA ASP A 272 -38.94 7.69 -35.94
C ASP A 272 -39.65 9.04 -36.10
N ARG A 273 -39.52 9.69 -37.26
CA ARG A 273 -40.19 10.98 -37.50
C ARG A 273 -40.87 11.15 -38.86
N TYR A 274 -41.31 10.09 -39.54
CA TYR A 274 -42.25 10.27 -40.67
C TYR A 274 -43.14 9.03 -40.85
N ASN A 275 -44.09 8.81 -39.94
CA ASN A 275 -45.25 7.96 -40.22
C ASN A 275 -46.44 8.31 -39.32
N ASN A 276 -47.03 9.49 -39.55
CA ASN A 276 -48.39 9.79 -39.07
C ASN A 276 -49.10 10.83 -39.95
N ARG A 277 -49.14 10.56 -41.26
CA ARG A 277 -50.12 11.16 -42.17
C ARG A 277 -50.59 10.07 -43.11
N TYR A 278 -51.65 9.37 -42.72
CA TYR A 278 -52.65 8.69 -43.56
C TYR A 278 -53.36 7.65 -42.70
N ARG A 279 -54.31 8.09 -41.87
CA ARG A 279 -55.50 7.27 -41.64
C ARG A 279 -56.73 8.17 -41.61
N SER A 280 -57.62 7.78 -42.51
CA SER A 280 -58.76 8.50 -43.03
C SER A 280 -59.75 8.92 -41.95
N ARG A 281 -60.33 10.11 -42.20
CA ARG A 281 -61.69 10.47 -41.85
C ARG A 281 -62.62 9.26 -42.00
N ARG A 282 -63.26 8.83 -40.91
CA ARG A 282 -64.65 8.36 -40.98
C ARG A 282 -65.50 9.15 -40.01
N TYR A 283 -66.18 10.11 -40.63
CA TYR A 283 -67.41 10.74 -40.20
C TYR A 283 -68.47 9.65 -39.98
N ARG A 284 -69.19 9.66 -38.85
CA ARG A 284 -70.61 10.00 -38.86
C ARG A 284 -71.21 10.16 -37.44
N PRO A 285 -72.28 10.96 -37.33
CA PRO A 285 -72.78 11.55 -36.09
C PRO A 285 -74.03 10.86 -35.51
N TYR A 286 -74.36 11.33 -34.30
CA TYR A 286 -75.54 11.10 -33.44
C TYR A 286 -75.65 9.73 -32.77
#